data_AF-A0A4R0IMF2-F1
#
_entry.id   AF-A0A4R0IMF2-F1
#
_cell.length_a   1.000
_cell.length_b   1.000
_cell.length_c   1.000
_cell.angle_alpha   90.00
_cell.angle_beta   90.00
_cell.angle_gamma   90.00
#
_symmetry.space_group_name_H-M   'P 1'
#
loop_
_entity.id
_entity.type
_entity.pdbx_description
1 polymer ?
#
loop_
_entity_poly.entity_id
_entity_poly.type
_entity_poly.pdbx_seq_one_letter_code
_entity_poly.pdbx_strand_id
1 'polypeptide(L)'
;MNNEWITRVEPIEPAPGPLHGLTMALKDNIDLAGVPTTAGDPRTTEPAKDNAFVVEQLIAAGAVPLGKTNLDQYATGLVGTRSPYGACHSVFSPEHVSGGSSSGSAVAVATGQVDFALGTDTAGSGRVPAAFNRLVGIKPSRGLVSARGVVPACRSLDCVTVMARSVATARRVFDVMVAFDPEDAWSRRASALPQRRPGRVAGSAAVIGVPDIGLGLDPEYEQAWQATLDEAHRLGEVVKVDVQPLLEAADLLYSGPWLAERWLAFGDKLDDSEAVDPTVRAIVRGGAALTAAGAFAGFDRLATLKRASEHLWTHLDALLLPVTPGHPTLAEVAADPIGVNSRLGRFTNMVNLLDLCAIAFPGPDRADGLPFGIQLLAPAGHDLSVIELAALWCGENPPETDVLLAVAGAHLSGQPLNDQLVRRGARLVRTARTAASYRMYLVDGPRPGLTRTLPRTRTEADGPGIEVEVWSVPAAELGGFAATIDPPLAIGPLELSDGRQVLGFLCTADAADPERDITASGGWRAYLAGG
;
A
#
# COMPACT_ATOMS: atom_id res chain seq x y z
N MET A 1 28.18 3.10 15.01
CA MET A 1 26.87 3.79 15.06
C MET A 1 26.54 4.20 13.63
N ASN A 2 25.28 4.04 13.17
CA ASN A 2 24.92 4.08 11.74
C ASN A 2 24.23 5.41 11.33
N ASN A 3 24.51 6.51 12.04
CA ASN A 3 24.04 7.88 11.78
C ASN A 3 22.56 8.00 11.39
N GLU A 4 21.71 7.12 11.89
CA GLU A 4 20.35 6.95 11.37
C GLU A 4 19.35 7.98 11.92
N TRP A 5 19.68 8.64 13.03
CA TRP A 5 18.86 9.67 13.68
C TRP A 5 19.50 11.05 13.57
N ILE A 6 18.69 12.05 13.21
CA ILE A 6 19.03 13.47 13.33
C ILE A 6 18.57 14.00 14.68
N THR A 7 17.34 13.66 15.08
CA THR A 7 16.75 14.09 16.36
C THR A 7 15.93 12.95 16.95
N ARG A 8 16.04 12.75 18.27
CA ARG A 8 15.16 11.87 19.06
C ARG A 8 14.18 12.72 19.84
N VAL A 9 12.98 12.19 20.05
CA VAL A 9 11.97 12.83 20.89
C VAL A 9 11.50 11.90 21.98
N GLU A 10 10.96 12.48 23.05
CA GLU A 10 10.27 11.70 24.08
C GLU A 10 8.99 11.08 23.49
N PRO A 11 8.72 9.79 23.76
CA PRO A 11 7.49 9.14 23.33
C PRO A 11 6.26 9.83 23.92
N ILE A 12 5.21 9.93 23.12
CA ILE A 12 3.89 10.36 23.57
C ILE A 12 3.04 9.16 24.01
N GLU A 13 2.05 9.39 24.88
CA GLU A 13 1.06 8.37 25.22
C GLU A 13 0.22 7.99 23.98
N PRO A 14 0.12 6.69 23.63
CA PRO A 14 -0.58 6.26 22.43
C PRO A 14 -2.09 6.39 22.56
N ALA A 15 -2.72 7.04 21.58
CA ALA A 15 -4.17 7.00 21.43
C ALA A 15 -4.67 5.56 21.16
N PRO A 16 -5.92 5.20 21.53
CA PRO A 16 -6.54 3.96 21.07
C PRO A 16 -6.72 3.98 19.55
N GLY A 17 -6.39 2.87 18.87
CA GLY A 17 -6.58 2.79 17.42
C GLY A 17 -5.89 1.59 16.78
N PRO A 18 -5.98 1.45 15.45
CA PRO A 18 -5.44 0.31 14.72
C PRO A 18 -3.91 0.21 14.78
N LEU A 19 -3.21 1.29 15.15
CA LEU A 19 -1.75 1.33 15.30
C LEU A 19 -1.30 1.49 16.76
N HIS A 20 -2.20 1.26 17.73
CA HIS A 20 -1.94 1.47 19.15
C HIS A 20 -0.61 0.85 19.60
N GLY A 21 0.28 1.70 20.09
CA GLY A 21 1.57 1.30 20.65
C GLY A 21 2.66 0.97 19.62
N LEU A 22 2.37 1.03 18.32
CA LEU A 22 3.41 0.88 17.30
C LEU A 22 4.30 2.11 17.27
N THR A 23 5.60 1.89 17.35
CA THR A 23 6.61 2.95 17.31
C THR A 23 6.97 3.32 15.87
N MET A 24 7.14 4.62 15.61
CA MET A 24 7.45 5.13 14.27
C MET A 24 8.64 6.08 14.23
N ALA A 25 9.41 6.00 13.16
CA ALA A 25 10.42 6.99 12.81
C ALA A 25 9.97 7.82 11.59
N LEU A 26 10.32 9.10 11.55
CA LEU A 26 9.92 10.01 10.49
C LEU A 26 11.16 10.50 9.74
N LYS A 27 11.23 10.28 8.42
CA LYS A 27 12.28 10.92 7.61
C LYS A 27 12.29 12.42 7.84
N ASP A 28 13.47 13.02 8.00
CA ASP A 28 13.61 14.43 8.35
C ASP A 28 13.32 15.41 7.20
N ASN A 29 12.42 15.05 6.30
CA ASN A 29 11.73 15.97 5.40
C ASN A 29 10.21 15.96 5.63
N ILE A 30 9.73 15.31 6.70
CA ILE A 30 8.32 15.22 7.10
C ILE A 30 8.16 15.95 8.43
N ASP A 31 7.17 16.83 8.53
CA ASP A 31 6.93 17.64 9.70
C ASP A 31 6.40 16.84 10.89
N LEU A 32 6.99 17.12 12.05
CA LEU A 32 6.55 16.69 13.38
C LEU A 32 6.50 17.94 14.25
N ALA A 33 5.33 18.27 14.77
CA ALA A 33 5.11 19.47 15.55
C ALA A 33 6.09 19.58 16.72
N GLY A 34 6.69 20.76 16.90
CA GLY A 34 7.67 21.01 17.95
C GLY A 34 9.09 20.50 17.65
N VAL A 35 9.34 19.92 16.47
CA VAL A 35 10.67 19.44 16.05
C VAL A 35 11.07 20.09 14.72
N PRO A 36 12.34 20.51 14.54
CA PRO A 36 12.81 21.00 13.25
C PRO A 36 12.67 19.94 12.15
N THR A 37 12.37 20.38 10.94
CA THR A 37 12.43 19.56 9.72
C THR A 37 13.55 20.10 8.85
N THR A 38 14.72 19.45 8.90
CA THR A 38 15.93 20.03 8.32
C THR A 38 16.12 19.70 6.84
N ALA A 39 15.49 18.63 6.37
CA ALA A 39 15.75 18.01 5.08
C ALA A 39 17.26 17.73 4.83
N GLY A 40 18.03 17.48 5.90
CA GLY A 40 19.47 17.28 5.83
C GLY A 40 20.28 18.58 5.80
N ASP A 41 19.68 19.75 6.00
CA ASP A 41 20.36 21.04 6.09
C ASP A 41 20.45 21.53 7.56
N PRO A 42 21.64 21.43 8.19
CA PRO A 42 21.80 21.76 9.61
C PRO A 42 21.56 23.22 9.99
N ARG A 43 21.36 24.11 9.01
CA ARG A 43 21.03 25.52 9.24
C ARG A 43 19.56 25.71 9.59
N THR A 44 18.70 24.75 9.25
CA THR A 44 17.27 24.80 9.56
C THR A 44 17.05 24.33 11.00
N THR A 45 16.71 25.26 11.90
CA THR A 45 16.59 25.01 13.34
C THR A 45 15.21 25.36 13.92
N GLU A 46 14.38 26.08 13.18
CA GLU A 46 13.03 26.44 13.60
C GLU A 46 12.12 25.20 13.63
N PRO A 47 11.45 24.90 14.75
CA PRO A 47 10.53 23.77 14.84
C PRO A 47 9.31 23.91 13.92
N ALA A 48 8.84 22.79 13.37
CA ALA A 48 7.56 22.76 12.67
C ALA A 48 6.41 23.10 13.64
N LYS A 49 5.46 23.92 13.18
CA LYS A 49 4.31 24.33 14.00
C LYS A 49 3.29 23.22 14.14
N ASP A 50 3.01 22.57 13.01
CA ASP A 50 2.01 21.53 12.87
C ASP A 50 2.68 20.24 12.42
N ASN A 51 1.99 19.13 12.62
CA ASN A 51 2.40 17.85 12.08
C ASN A 51 2.12 17.82 10.56
N ALA A 52 2.87 17.00 9.82
CA ALA A 52 2.43 16.64 8.48
C ALA A 52 1.07 15.91 8.56
N PHE A 53 0.21 16.08 7.56
CA PHE A 53 -1.14 15.50 7.59
C PHE A 53 -1.14 13.98 7.82
N VAL A 54 -0.21 13.28 7.18
CA VAL A 54 -0.02 11.83 7.39
C VAL A 54 0.42 11.49 8.82
N VAL A 55 1.24 12.35 9.45
CA VAL A 55 1.70 12.17 10.84
C VAL A 55 0.55 12.38 11.83
N GLU A 56 -0.31 13.37 11.60
CA GLU A 56 -1.52 13.60 12.39
C GLU A 56 -2.41 12.37 12.44
N GLN A 57 -2.66 11.76 11.27
CA GLN A 57 -3.49 10.58 11.15
C GLN A 57 -2.90 9.36 11.87
N LEU A 58 -1.58 9.15 11.74
CA LEU A 58 -0.90 8.03 12.37
C LEU A 58 -0.89 8.16 13.89
N ILE A 59 -0.64 9.37 14.42
CA ILE A 59 -0.72 9.65 15.86
C ILE A 59 -2.15 9.43 16.37
N ALA A 60 -3.15 9.94 15.65
CA ALA A 60 -4.56 9.74 16.00
C ALA A 60 -4.98 8.25 15.98
N ALA A 61 -4.33 7.43 15.14
CA ALA A 61 -4.51 5.99 15.09
C ALA A 61 -3.70 5.21 16.15
N GLY A 62 -2.94 5.90 17.00
CA GLY A 62 -2.21 5.33 18.14
C GLY A 62 -0.72 5.04 17.92
N ALA A 63 -0.14 5.48 16.79
CA ALA A 63 1.30 5.34 16.56
C ALA A 63 2.11 6.36 17.36
N VAL A 64 3.31 5.97 17.79
CA VAL A 64 4.18 6.75 18.68
C VAL A 64 5.46 7.18 17.95
N PRO A 65 5.63 8.48 17.60
CA PRO A 65 6.86 8.97 16.98
C PRO A 65 8.04 8.94 17.95
N LEU A 66 9.20 8.45 17.49
CA LEU A 66 10.45 8.43 18.27
C LEU A 66 11.51 9.42 17.77
N GLY A 67 11.26 10.10 16.64
CA GLY A 67 12.14 11.18 16.17
C GLY A 67 12.24 11.29 14.66
N LYS A 68 13.23 12.10 14.24
CA LYS A 68 13.53 12.43 12.84
C LYS A 68 14.77 11.67 12.38
N THR A 69 14.66 10.94 11.27
CA THR A 69 15.72 10.09 10.72
C THR A 69 16.49 10.79 9.61
N ASN A 70 17.76 10.39 9.47
CA ASN A 70 18.68 10.90 8.47
C ASN A 70 18.24 10.55 7.04
N LEU A 71 18.70 11.36 6.07
CA LEU A 71 18.37 11.25 4.66
C LEU A 71 19.49 11.77 3.75
N ASP A 72 19.51 11.37 2.48
CA ASP A 72 20.22 12.17 1.47
C ASP A 72 19.57 13.56 1.41
N GLN A 73 20.39 14.61 1.48
CA GLN A 73 19.96 16.00 1.64
C GLN A 73 18.92 16.40 0.57
N TYR A 74 17.87 17.08 1.02
CA TYR A 74 16.68 17.46 0.24
C TYR A 74 16.04 16.29 -0.53
N ALA A 75 16.14 15.08 0.03
CA ALA A 75 15.72 13.84 -0.62
C ALA A 75 16.29 13.67 -2.04
N THR A 76 17.57 14.03 -2.22
CA THR A 76 18.27 14.00 -3.52
C THR A 76 19.32 12.90 -3.55
N GLY A 77 18.87 11.65 -3.66
CA GLY A 77 19.76 10.50 -3.82
C GLY A 77 19.04 9.16 -3.61
N LEU A 78 19.75 8.10 -3.99
CA LEU A 78 19.38 6.70 -3.79
C LEU A 78 20.43 5.95 -2.97
N VAL A 79 21.39 6.65 -2.36
CA VAL A 79 22.60 6.06 -1.77
C VAL A 79 22.64 6.17 -0.24
N GLY A 80 22.08 7.23 0.37
CA GLY A 80 22.12 7.43 1.82
C GLY A 80 23.44 8.00 2.36
N THR A 81 24.29 8.54 1.48
CA THR A 81 25.62 9.06 1.81
C THR A 81 25.73 10.58 1.70
N ARG A 82 24.72 11.25 1.12
CA ARG A 82 24.73 12.70 0.83
C ARG A 82 24.13 13.50 1.97
N SER A 83 24.67 13.32 3.18
CA SER A 83 24.16 13.97 4.38
C SER A 83 25.29 14.59 5.20
N PRO A 84 25.21 15.89 5.54
CA PRO A 84 26.11 16.51 6.52
C PRO A 84 26.06 15.85 7.91
N TYR A 85 25.00 15.09 8.22
CA TYR A 85 24.87 14.31 9.46
C TYR A 85 25.62 12.96 9.42
N GLY A 86 26.34 12.69 8.32
CA GLY A 86 27.08 11.46 8.10
C GLY A 86 26.29 10.44 7.28
N ALA A 87 27.03 9.55 6.62
CA ALA A 87 26.45 8.48 5.81
C ALA A 87 25.86 7.36 6.69
N CYS A 88 24.78 6.76 6.20
CA CYS A 88 24.28 5.47 6.67
C CYS A 88 24.84 4.34 5.79
N HIS A 89 24.98 3.15 6.36
CA HIS A 89 25.39 1.91 5.69
C HIS A 89 24.33 0.82 5.88
N SER A 90 24.36 -0.22 5.04
CA SER A 90 23.47 -1.37 5.18
C SER A 90 23.68 -2.04 6.54
N VAL A 91 22.60 -2.53 7.16
CA VAL A 91 22.71 -3.29 8.41
C VAL A 91 23.38 -4.66 8.23
N PHE A 92 23.52 -5.12 6.98
CA PHE A 92 24.15 -6.40 6.63
C PHE A 92 25.61 -6.27 6.22
N SER A 93 26.08 -5.06 5.90
CA SER A 93 27.50 -4.79 5.67
C SER A 93 27.83 -3.31 5.85
N PRO A 94 28.81 -2.97 6.73
CA PRO A 94 29.25 -1.59 6.91
C PRO A 94 29.99 -1.01 5.69
N GLU A 95 30.42 -1.85 4.75
CA GLU A 95 31.06 -1.42 3.51
C GLU A 95 30.05 -0.99 2.45
N HIS A 96 28.80 -1.45 2.57
CA HIS A 96 27.75 -1.23 1.58
C HIS A 96 26.82 -0.10 1.98
N VAL A 97 26.33 0.64 0.99
CA VAL A 97 25.41 1.74 1.26
C VAL A 97 24.10 1.27 1.87
N SER A 98 23.48 2.08 2.73
CA SER A 98 22.12 1.80 3.23
C SER A 98 21.07 1.91 2.14
N GLY A 99 21.39 2.62 1.06
CA GLY A 99 20.40 3.13 0.13
C GLY A 99 19.75 4.40 0.67
N GLY A 100 19.12 5.16 -0.22
CA GLY A 100 18.55 6.45 0.11
C GLY A 100 17.37 6.81 -0.80
N SER A 101 16.80 7.99 -0.68
CA SER A 101 17.16 9.03 0.28
C SER A 101 16.62 8.76 1.69
N SER A 102 15.72 7.79 1.90
CA SER A 102 15.15 7.49 3.23
C SER A 102 16.06 6.56 4.05
N SER A 103 17.36 6.89 4.14
CA SER A 103 18.42 6.03 4.68
C SER A 103 18.22 5.70 6.16
N GLY A 104 18.08 6.72 7.01
CA GLY A 104 17.90 6.54 8.44
C GLY A 104 16.60 5.81 8.79
N SER A 105 15.52 6.06 8.04
CA SER A 105 14.24 5.35 8.20
C SER A 105 14.40 3.84 8.00
N ALA A 106 15.14 3.41 6.97
CA ALA A 106 15.37 1.99 6.74
C ALA A 106 16.26 1.37 7.83
N VAL A 107 17.36 2.04 8.19
CA VAL A 107 18.25 1.54 9.24
C VAL A 107 17.53 1.40 10.59
N ALA A 108 16.70 2.39 10.97
CA ALA A 108 15.96 2.36 12.23
C ALA A 108 14.98 1.17 12.31
N VAL A 109 14.27 0.85 11.22
CA VAL A 109 13.37 -0.30 11.15
C VAL A 109 14.14 -1.63 11.15
N ALA A 110 15.20 -1.71 10.34
CA ALA A 110 15.98 -2.93 10.15
C ALA A 110 16.76 -3.33 11.42
N THR A 111 17.19 -2.35 12.21
CA THR A 111 17.83 -2.57 13.52
C THR A 111 16.83 -2.77 14.68
N GLY A 112 15.52 -2.76 14.41
CA GLY A 112 14.49 -3.00 15.42
C GLY A 112 14.28 -1.84 16.39
N GLN A 113 14.75 -0.63 16.06
CA GLN A 113 14.58 0.55 16.91
C GLN A 113 13.16 1.14 16.85
N VAL A 114 12.44 0.87 15.76
CA VAL A 114 11.03 1.19 15.56
C VAL A 114 10.32 0.03 14.84
N ASP A 115 8.99 0.01 14.92
CA ASP A 115 8.15 -0.98 14.23
C ASP A 115 8.00 -0.67 12.75
N PHE A 116 7.88 0.62 12.42
CA PHE A 116 7.83 1.11 11.04
C PHE A 116 8.47 2.50 10.93
N ALA A 117 8.74 2.95 9.70
CA ALA A 117 9.20 4.30 9.46
C ALA A 117 8.57 4.89 8.20
N LEU A 118 8.32 6.19 8.24
CA LEU A 118 7.97 6.94 7.05
C LEU A 118 9.22 7.34 6.27
N GLY A 119 9.08 7.29 4.96
CA GLY A 119 10.02 7.83 4.00
C GLY A 119 9.30 8.69 2.97
N THR A 120 10.04 9.12 1.96
CA THR A 120 9.45 9.68 0.74
C THR A 120 10.07 8.99 -0.46
N ASP A 121 9.33 8.94 -1.57
CA ASP A 121 9.75 8.32 -2.81
C ASP A 121 9.29 9.13 -4.03
N THR A 122 10.24 9.83 -4.61
CA THR A 122 10.13 10.44 -5.94
C THR A 122 10.55 9.47 -7.05
N ALA A 123 11.57 8.66 -6.76
CA ALA A 123 12.37 7.96 -7.76
C ALA A 123 13.00 6.65 -7.25
N GLY A 124 12.60 6.16 -6.09
CA GLY A 124 13.14 4.94 -5.48
C GLY A 124 13.41 5.03 -3.98
N SER A 125 13.24 6.22 -3.40
CA SER A 125 13.68 6.50 -2.03
C SER A 125 12.93 5.78 -0.90
N GLY A 126 11.80 5.13 -1.18
CA GLY A 126 11.13 4.21 -0.24
C GLY A 126 11.35 2.73 -0.57
N ARG A 127 12.03 2.44 -1.70
CA ARG A 127 12.20 1.10 -2.27
C ARG A 127 13.65 0.62 -2.20
N VAL A 128 14.60 1.43 -2.67
CA VAL A 128 16.04 1.12 -2.64
C VAL A 128 16.55 0.86 -1.22
N PRO A 129 16.30 1.73 -0.23
CA PRO A 129 16.77 1.46 1.13
C PRO A 129 16.04 0.28 1.78
N ALA A 130 14.80 -0.04 1.37
CA ALA A 130 14.12 -1.24 1.82
C ALA A 130 14.80 -2.52 1.29
N ALA A 131 15.15 -2.53 -0.01
CA ALA A 131 15.88 -3.62 -0.67
C ALA A 131 17.23 -3.90 0.00
N PHE A 132 18.01 -2.86 0.31
CA PHE A 132 19.35 -3.01 0.90
C PHE A 132 19.36 -3.35 2.39
N ASN A 133 18.19 -3.40 3.04
CA ASN A 133 18.07 -3.68 4.48
C ASN A 133 17.02 -4.75 4.82
N ARG A 134 16.67 -5.63 3.87
CA ARG A 134 15.67 -6.71 4.04
C ARG A 134 14.34 -6.20 4.63
N LEU A 135 13.80 -5.11 4.08
CA LEU A 135 12.53 -4.55 4.51
C LEU A 135 11.47 -4.62 3.42
N VAL A 136 10.22 -4.46 3.85
CA VAL A 136 9.10 -4.13 2.97
C VAL A 136 8.99 -2.62 2.87
N GLY A 137 8.85 -2.09 1.65
CA GLY A 137 8.65 -0.67 1.36
C GLY A 137 7.45 -0.47 0.44
N ILE A 138 6.37 0.13 0.95
CA ILE A 138 5.19 0.47 0.15
C ILE A 138 5.34 1.88 -0.40
N LYS A 139 5.27 2.01 -1.73
CA LYS A 139 5.14 3.28 -2.45
C LYS A 139 3.69 3.41 -2.95
N PRO A 140 2.85 4.21 -2.27
CA PRO A 140 1.45 4.39 -2.66
C PRO A 140 1.30 4.97 -4.05
N SER A 141 0.16 4.73 -4.69
CA SER A 141 -0.32 5.54 -5.81
C SER A 141 -0.23 7.02 -5.46
N ARG A 142 0.31 7.82 -6.39
CA ARG A 142 0.56 9.24 -6.16
C ARG A 142 -0.71 9.96 -5.68
N GLY A 143 -0.61 10.80 -4.65
CA GLY A 143 -1.74 11.55 -4.13
C GLY A 143 -2.75 10.77 -3.27
N LEU A 144 -2.61 9.44 -3.07
CA LEU A 144 -3.43 8.72 -2.07
C LEU A 144 -3.08 9.10 -0.64
N VAL A 145 -1.82 9.45 -0.42
CA VAL A 145 -1.29 9.94 0.84
C VAL A 145 -0.85 11.37 0.59
N SER A 146 -1.37 12.30 1.37
CA SER A 146 -1.02 13.72 1.22
C SER A 146 0.46 13.96 1.55
N ALA A 147 1.05 14.92 0.83
CA ALA A 147 2.38 15.45 1.10
C ALA A 147 2.34 16.79 1.85
N ARG A 148 1.19 17.21 2.42
CA ARG A 148 1.11 18.42 3.26
C ARG A 148 1.97 18.25 4.52
N GLY A 149 2.85 19.23 4.75
CA GLY A 149 3.89 19.16 5.79
C GLY A 149 5.11 18.31 5.40
N VAL A 150 5.36 18.11 4.11
CA VAL A 150 6.58 17.47 3.60
C VAL A 150 7.38 18.50 2.80
N VAL A 151 8.68 18.63 3.08
CA VAL A 151 9.59 19.45 2.27
C VAL A 151 9.70 18.81 0.88
N PRO A 152 9.26 19.50 -0.19
CA PRO A 152 9.15 18.88 -1.51
C PRO A 152 10.52 18.67 -2.16
N ALA A 153 10.69 17.54 -2.82
CA ALA A 153 11.82 17.26 -3.69
C ALA A 153 11.42 17.42 -5.17
N CYS A 154 10.29 16.86 -5.55
CA CYS A 154 9.68 17.04 -6.86
C CYS A 154 8.18 16.97 -6.63
N ARG A 155 7.56 18.12 -6.34
CA ARG A 155 6.23 18.18 -5.74
C ARG A 155 5.17 17.43 -6.55
N SER A 156 5.28 17.48 -7.89
CA SER A 156 4.36 16.75 -8.75
C SER A 156 4.51 15.24 -8.70
N LEU A 157 5.63 14.68 -8.22
CA LEU A 157 5.92 13.23 -8.24
C LEU A 157 6.03 12.61 -6.83
N ASP A 158 6.20 13.42 -5.79
CA ASP A 158 6.50 12.94 -4.45
C ASP A 158 5.37 12.10 -3.85
N CYS A 159 5.76 11.01 -3.21
CA CYS A 159 4.88 10.14 -2.43
C CYS A 159 5.48 9.94 -1.04
N VAL A 160 4.69 10.05 0.02
CA VAL A 160 5.07 9.54 1.34
C VAL A 160 4.98 8.01 1.30
N THR A 161 5.98 7.32 1.85
CA THR A 161 6.09 5.86 1.84
C THR A 161 6.18 5.30 3.25
N VAL A 162 5.89 4.02 3.41
CA VAL A 162 6.13 3.29 4.67
C VAL A 162 7.10 2.14 4.46
N MET A 163 8.03 1.97 5.41
CA MET A 163 8.88 0.80 5.53
C MET A 163 8.60 0.04 6.83
N ALA A 164 8.56 -1.29 6.76
CA ALA A 164 8.39 -2.17 7.91
C ALA A 164 9.11 -3.52 7.67
N ARG A 165 9.19 -4.37 8.71
CA ARG A 165 9.80 -5.72 8.61
C ARG A 165 8.89 -6.79 8.01
N SER A 166 7.60 -6.50 7.84
CA SER A 166 6.57 -7.42 7.34
C SER A 166 5.56 -6.68 6.48
N VAL A 167 4.96 -7.36 5.51
CA VAL A 167 3.89 -6.83 4.66
C VAL A 167 2.67 -6.46 5.51
N ALA A 168 2.31 -7.26 6.51
CA ALA A 168 1.19 -7.04 7.40
C ALA A 168 1.31 -5.71 8.17
N THR A 169 2.47 -5.43 8.75
CA THR A 169 2.71 -4.14 9.45
C THR A 169 2.70 -2.98 8.47
N ALA A 170 3.39 -3.09 7.32
CA ALA A 170 3.37 -2.04 6.31
C ALA A 170 1.94 -1.75 5.80
N ARG A 171 1.13 -2.80 5.61
CA ARG A 171 -0.26 -2.69 5.18
C ARG A 171 -1.15 -1.99 6.20
N ARG A 172 -1.05 -2.35 7.48
CA ARG A 172 -1.81 -1.68 8.56
C ARG A 172 -1.54 -0.18 8.60
N VAL A 173 -0.28 0.21 8.43
CA VAL A 173 0.12 1.63 8.40
C VAL A 173 -0.38 2.29 7.12
N PHE A 174 -0.21 1.64 5.96
CA PHE A 174 -0.72 2.13 4.68
C PHE A 174 -2.22 2.43 4.72
N ASP A 175 -3.04 1.55 5.31
CA ASP A 175 -4.49 1.73 5.41
C ASP A 175 -4.87 3.01 6.20
N VAL A 176 -4.05 3.42 7.18
CA VAL A 176 -4.23 4.67 7.93
C VAL A 176 -3.69 5.88 7.17
N MET A 177 -2.59 5.72 6.42
CA MET A 177 -2.01 6.81 5.64
C MET A 177 -2.91 7.28 4.50
N VAL A 178 -3.69 6.37 3.90
CA VAL A 178 -4.57 6.66 2.76
C VAL A 178 -5.76 7.49 3.21
N ALA A 179 -5.70 8.79 2.90
CA ALA A 179 -6.80 9.71 3.10
C ALA A 179 -6.71 10.90 2.15
N PHE A 180 -7.87 11.36 1.72
CA PHE A 180 -7.96 12.57 0.89
C PHE A 180 -7.78 13.82 1.75
N ASP A 181 -6.85 14.67 1.35
CA ASP A 181 -6.62 15.98 1.96
C ASP A 181 -7.08 17.07 0.96
N PRO A 182 -8.17 17.81 1.24
CA PRO A 182 -8.63 18.88 0.37
C PRO A 182 -7.67 20.08 0.27
N GLU A 183 -6.71 20.23 1.20
CA GLU A 183 -5.73 21.32 1.18
C GLU A 183 -4.47 20.99 0.36
N ASP A 184 -4.28 19.72 -0.01
CA ASP A 184 -3.21 19.29 -0.88
C ASP A 184 -3.69 19.18 -2.34
N ALA A 185 -3.20 20.09 -3.18
CA ALA A 185 -3.54 20.16 -4.60
C ALA A 185 -3.23 18.88 -5.40
N TRP A 186 -2.34 18.02 -4.88
CA TRP A 186 -1.99 16.74 -5.51
C TRP A 186 -2.72 15.54 -4.90
N SER A 187 -3.51 15.74 -3.84
CA SER A 187 -4.29 14.67 -3.21
C SER A 187 -5.39 14.17 -4.15
N ARG A 188 -5.56 12.86 -4.19
CA ARG A 188 -6.57 12.16 -5.00
C ARG A 188 -7.42 11.29 -4.09
N ARG A 189 -8.74 11.34 -4.28
CA ARG A 189 -9.65 10.40 -3.62
C ARG A 189 -9.36 8.99 -4.13
N ALA A 190 -9.30 8.00 -3.24
CA ALA A 190 -9.11 6.60 -3.63
C ALA A 190 -10.19 6.11 -4.62
N SER A 191 -11.42 6.61 -4.47
CA SER A 191 -12.55 6.31 -5.37
C SER A 191 -12.40 6.88 -6.79
N ALA A 192 -11.50 7.85 -7.00
CA ALA A 192 -11.23 8.46 -8.30
C ALA A 192 -10.12 7.72 -9.07
N LEU A 193 -9.40 6.80 -8.43
CA LEU A 193 -8.39 6.00 -9.10
C LEU A 193 -9.04 4.82 -9.84
N PRO A 194 -8.49 4.40 -11.00
CA PRO A 194 -8.99 3.25 -11.72
C PRO A 194 -8.84 1.98 -10.88
N GLN A 195 -9.96 1.50 -10.34
CA GLN A 195 -10.05 0.18 -9.72
C GLN A 195 -10.33 -0.83 -10.83
N ARG A 196 -9.31 -1.20 -11.63
CA ARG A 196 -9.48 -2.35 -12.54
C ARG A 196 -9.28 -3.61 -11.70
N ARG A 197 -10.35 -4.38 -11.52
CA ARG A 197 -10.22 -5.84 -11.53
C ARG A 197 -10.63 -6.27 -12.93
N PRO A 198 -9.70 -6.43 -13.90
CA PRO A 198 -10.08 -7.05 -15.15
C PRO A 198 -10.51 -8.47 -14.83
N GLY A 199 -11.82 -8.76 -14.92
CA GLY A 199 -12.37 -10.09 -15.19
C GLY A 199 -11.86 -11.30 -14.40
N ARG A 200 -11.19 -11.13 -13.25
CA ARG A 200 -10.71 -12.26 -12.45
C ARG A 200 -11.92 -12.96 -11.85
N VAL A 201 -12.15 -14.18 -12.32
CA VAL A 201 -12.92 -15.17 -11.58
C VAL A 201 -12.16 -15.42 -10.29
N ALA A 202 -12.83 -15.33 -9.14
CA ALA A 202 -12.21 -15.67 -7.86
C ALA A 202 -11.54 -17.05 -7.97
N GLY A 203 -10.22 -17.11 -7.72
CA GLY A 203 -9.43 -18.34 -7.82
C GLY A 203 -8.53 -18.49 -9.06
N SER A 204 -8.52 -17.54 -10.02
CA SER A 204 -7.52 -17.56 -11.11
C SER A 204 -6.12 -17.17 -10.60
N ALA A 205 -5.05 -17.80 -11.11
CA ALA A 205 -3.66 -17.47 -10.75
C ALA A 205 -3.26 -16.08 -11.24
N ALA A 206 -2.47 -15.30 -10.47
CA ALA A 206 -1.95 -13.96 -10.82
C ALA A 206 -1.23 -13.96 -12.19
N VAL A 207 -1.36 -12.94 -13.04
CA VAL A 207 -0.52 -12.79 -14.25
C VAL A 207 0.58 -11.77 -13.95
N ILE A 208 1.81 -12.27 -13.84
CA ILE A 208 2.99 -11.51 -13.46
C ILE A 208 3.86 -11.30 -14.70
N GLY A 209 4.01 -10.04 -15.11
CA GLY A 209 4.93 -9.66 -16.17
C GLY A 209 6.37 -9.69 -15.68
N VAL A 210 7.28 -10.19 -16.49
CA VAL A 210 8.73 -10.10 -16.28
C VAL A 210 9.41 -9.57 -17.55
N PRO A 211 10.54 -8.84 -17.44
CA PRO A 211 11.26 -8.33 -18.60
C PRO A 211 11.65 -9.42 -19.61
N ASP A 212 11.49 -9.12 -20.91
CA ASP A 212 11.95 -9.97 -22.01
C ASP A 212 13.40 -9.67 -22.46
N ILE A 213 14.04 -8.67 -21.84
CA ILE A 213 15.41 -8.22 -22.10
C ILE A 213 16.37 -8.57 -20.95
N GLY A 214 17.67 -8.55 -21.23
CA GLY A 214 18.71 -8.61 -20.21
C GLY A 214 18.73 -7.33 -19.35
N LEU A 215 18.76 -7.50 -18.03
CA LEU A 215 18.64 -6.38 -17.08
C LEU A 215 19.97 -5.71 -16.71
N GLY A 216 21.11 -6.33 -17.04
CA GLY A 216 22.44 -5.80 -16.71
C GLY A 216 22.69 -5.76 -15.20
N LEU A 217 22.34 -6.85 -14.51
CA LEU A 217 22.51 -6.99 -13.07
C LEU A 217 23.96 -7.37 -12.73
N ASP A 218 24.40 -7.01 -11.53
CA ASP A 218 25.66 -7.56 -10.98
C ASP A 218 25.55 -9.08 -10.83
N PRO A 219 26.66 -9.84 -10.90
CA PRO A 219 26.62 -11.31 -10.94
C PRO A 219 25.82 -11.96 -9.81
N GLU A 220 25.94 -11.44 -8.58
CA GLU A 220 25.20 -11.93 -7.41
C GLU A 220 23.71 -11.61 -7.50
N TYR A 221 23.35 -10.48 -8.10
CA TYR A 221 21.96 -10.08 -8.34
C TYR A 221 21.34 -10.91 -9.46
N GLU A 222 22.09 -11.26 -10.50
CA GLU A 222 21.60 -12.13 -11.59
C GLU A 222 21.22 -13.51 -11.04
N GLN A 223 22.03 -14.08 -10.15
CA GLN A 223 21.71 -15.37 -9.50
C GLN A 223 20.43 -15.28 -8.66
N ALA A 224 20.30 -14.26 -7.82
CA ALA A 224 19.11 -14.05 -7.00
C ALA A 224 17.86 -13.74 -7.84
N TRP A 225 18.04 -13.07 -8.98
CA TRP A 225 16.97 -12.80 -9.95
C TRP A 225 16.47 -14.08 -10.61
N GLN A 226 17.35 -14.99 -11.03
CA GLN A 226 16.91 -16.28 -11.58
C GLN A 226 16.12 -17.09 -10.55
N ALA A 227 16.57 -17.14 -9.29
CA ALA A 227 15.82 -17.78 -8.21
C ALA A 227 14.45 -17.12 -7.94
N THR A 228 14.35 -15.79 -8.16
CA THR A 228 13.08 -15.06 -8.07
C THR A 228 12.11 -15.46 -9.17
N LEU A 229 12.59 -15.68 -10.39
CA LEU A 229 11.73 -16.10 -11.50
C LEU A 229 11.15 -17.49 -11.25
N ASP A 230 11.94 -18.42 -10.71
CA ASP A 230 11.45 -19.75 -10.30
C ASP A 230 10.32 -19.64 -9.25
N GLU A 231 10.46 -18.70 -8.30
CA GLU A 231 9.45 -18.42 -7.29
C GLU A 231 8.17 -17.82 -7.86
N ALA A 232 8.30 -16.90 -8.83
CA ALA A 232 7.18 -16.23 -9.49
C ALA A 232 6.20 -17.24 -10.10
N HIS A 233 6.74 -18.31 -10.70
CA HIS A 233 5.95 -19.40 -11.29
C HIS A 233 5.10 -20.17 -10.28
N ARG A 234 5.41 -20.09 -8.98
CA ARG A 234 4.60 -20.72 -7.90
C ARG A 234 3.38 -19.87 -7.53
N LEU A 235 3.42 -18.56 -7.77
CA LEU A 235 2.40 -17.60 -7.33
C LEU A 235 1.44 -17.20 -8.45
N GLY A 236 1.85 -17.37 -9.71
CA GLY A 236 1.08 -16.92 -10.85
C GLY A 236 1.57 -17.46 -12.19
N GLU A 237 0.80 -17.17 -13.24
CA GLU A 237 1.27 -17.21 -14.61
C GLU A 237 2.32 -16.11 -14.82
N VAL A 238 3.50 -16.48 -15.31
CA VAL A 238 4.58 -15.54 -15.59
C VAL A 238 4.70 -15.35 -17.09
N VAL A 239 4.65 -14.10 -17.54
CA VAL A 239 4.72 -13.75 -18.97
C VAL A 239 5.85 -12.75 -19.22
N LYS A 240 6.61 -12.98 -20.29
CA LYS A 240 7.65 -12.04 -20.71
C LYS A 240 7.03 -10.84 -21.41
N VAL A 241 7.49 -9.64 -21.07
CA VAL A 241 6.98 -8.38 -21.62
C VAL A 241 8.08 -7.39 -21.95
N ASP A 242 7.84 -6.59 -22.98
CA ASP A 242 8.70 -5.47 -23.36
C ASP A 242 8.56 -4.34 -22.32
N VAL A 243 9.63 -4.15 -21.55
CA VAL A 243 9.73 -3.09 -20.54
C VAL A 243 10.49 -1.86 -21.05
N GLN A 244 10.95 -1.85 -22.29
CA GLN A 244 11.78 -0.77 -22.85
C GLN A 244 11.10 0.61 -22.75
N PRO A 245 9.80 0.79 -23.04
CA PRO A 245 9.14 2.09 -22.86
C PRO A 245 9.15 2.60 -21.41
N LEU A 246 9.14 1.69 -20.43
CA LEU A 246 9.21 2.02 -19.01
C LEU A 246 10.62 2.48 -18.62
N LEU A 247 11.63 1.79 -19.14
CA LEU A 247 13.04 2.15 -18.90
C LEU A 247 13.39 3.49 -19.58
N GLU A 248 12.87 3.75 -20.78
CA GLU A 248 13.03 5.06 -21.43
C GLU A 248 12.34 6.18 -20.63
N ALA A 249 11.21 5.88 -19.97
CA ALA A 249 10.56 6.85 -19.08
C ALA A 249 11.38 7.07 -17.80
N ALA A 250 12.10 6.06 -17.30
CA ALA A 250 13.01 6.21 -16.17
C ALA A 250 14.15 7.21 -16.47
N ASP A 251 14.68 7.20 -17.70
CA ASP A 251 15.75 8.11 -18.13
C ASP A 251 15.29 9.58 -18.14
N LEU A 252 14.01 9.82 -18.43
CA LEU A 252 13.44 11.16 -18.47
C LEU A 252 13.47 11.89 -17.13
N LEU A 253 13.53 11.19 -15.99
CA LEU A 253 13.50 11.86 -14.69
C LEU A 253 14.64 12.86 -14.51
N TYR A 254 15.85 12.48 -14.93
CA TYR A 254 17.07 13.31 -14.79
C TYR A 254 17.52 13.96 -16.10
N SER A 255 17.16 13.38 -17.26
CA SER A 255 17.44 14.01 -18.57
C SER A 255 16.36 15.01 -19.01
N GLY A 256 15.16 14.91 -18.44
CA GLY A 256 14.01 15.76 -18.72
C GLY A 256 13.82 16.88 -17.69
N PRO A 257 12.63 17.50 -17.68
CA PRO A 257 12.42 18.77 -16.98
C PRO A 257 12.19 18.69 -15.47
N TRP A 258 12.00 17.50 -14.88
CA TRP A 258 11.61 17.37 -13.47
C TRP A 258 12.67 17.84 -12.48
N LEU A 259 13.94 17.96 -12.91
CA LEU A 259 14.99 18.61 -12.14
C LEU A 259 14.66 20.08 -11.83
N ALA A 260 13.85 20.74 -12.66
CA ALA A 260 13.39 22.11 -12.41
C ALA A 260 12.51 22.21 -11.15
N GLU A 261 11.78 21.15 -10.77
CA GLU A 261 10.99 21.17 -9.52
C GLU A 261 11.88 21.14 -8.28
N ARG A 262 13.01 20.42 -8.32
CA ARG A 262 14.02 20.48 -7.24
C ARG A 262 14.59 21.89 -7.12
N TRP A 263 14.94 22.50 -8.25
CA TRP A 263 15.43 23.87 -8.29
C TRP A 263 14.40 24.86 -7.73
N LEU A 264 13.14 24.73 -8.12
CA LEU A 264 12.03 25.56 -7.62
C LEU A 264 11.83 25.41 -6.10
N ALA A 265 11.98 24.19 -5.57
CA ALA A 265 11.67 23.89 -4.18
C ALA A 265 12.74 24.37 -3.19
N PHE A 266 14.03 24.28 -3.56
CA PHE A 266 15.12 24.56 -2.62
C PHE A 266 16.44 25.00 -3.29
N GLY A 267 16.43 25.37 -4.58
CA GLY A 267 17.64 25.75 -5.31
C GLY A 267 18.34 26.99 -4.76
N ASP A 268 17.58 27.91 -4.16
CA ASP A 268 18.07 29.11 -3.48
C ASP A 268 18.85 28.82 -2.19
N LYS A 269 18.66 27.63 -1.61
CA LYS A 269 19.37 27.18 -0.39
C LYS A 269 20.74 26.54 -0.69
N LEU A 270 21.07 26.27 -1.96
CA LEU A 270 22.24 25.50 -2.37
C LEU A 270 23.48 26.39 -2.63
N ASP A 271 23.96 27.01 -1.57
CA ASP A 271 25.18 27.83 -1.57
C ASP A 271 26.48 27.00 -1.49
N ASP A 272 27.61 27.69 -1.33
CA ASP A 272 28.94 27.09 -1.28
C ASP A 272 29.38 26.66 0.13
N SER A 273 28.48 26.67 1.13
CA SER A 273 28.80 26.28 2.51
C SER A 273 28.93 24.77 2.70
N GLU A 274 29.66 24.37 3.75
CA GLU A 274 29.81 22.96 4.18
C GLU A 274 28.49 22.33 4.66
N ALA A 275 27.44 23.13 4.87
CA ALA A 275 26.11 22.64 5.21
C ALA A 275 25.41 22.02 3.99
N VAL A 276 25.88 22.26 2.76
CA VAL A 276 25.26 21.78 1.52
C VAL A 276 26.13 20.68 0.92
N ASP A 277 25.53 19.52 0.64
CA ASP A 277 26.22 18.44 -0.05
C ASP A 277 26.60 18.87 -1.48
N PRO A 278 27.89 18.77 -1.86
CA PRO A 278 28.36 19.27 -3.16
C PRO A 278 27.75 18.50 -4.35
N THR A 279 27.41 17.22 -4.18
CA THR A 279 26.76 16.41 -5.22
C THR A 279 25.31 16.84 -5.41
N VAL A 280 24.56 17.05 -4.32
CA VAL A 280 23.19 17.56 -4.36
C VAL A 280 23.15 18.94 -5.04
N ARG A 281 24.06 19.83 -4.67
CA ARG A 281 24.22 21.14 -5.31
C ARG A 281 24.50 21.03 -6.80
N ALA A 282 25.45 20.20 -7.20
CA ALA A 282 25.81 20.01 -8.60
C ALA A 282 24.64 19.49 -9.43
N ILE A 283 23.89 18.51 -8.92
CA ILE A 283 22.69 17.96 -9.57
C ILE A 283 21.64 19.05 -9.73
N VAL A 284 21.24 19.71 -8.64
CA VAL A 284 20.07 20.59 -8.65
C VAL A 284 20.31 21.91 -9.38
N ARG A 285 21.55 22.42 -9.41
CA ARG A 285 21.91 23.59 -10.24
C ARG A 285 21.62 23.38 -11.73
N GLY A 286 21.64 22.14 -12.22
CA GLY A 286 21.24 21.82 -13.60
C GLY A 286 19.80 22.20 -13.92
N GLY A 287 18.91 22.24 -12.90
CA GLY A 287 17.52 22.63 -13.06
C GLY A 287 17.31 24.10 -13.44
N ALA A 288 18.25 24.99 -13.08
CA ALA A 288 18.15 26.43 -13.35
C ALA A 288 18.22 26.76 -14.86
N ALA A 289 18.86 25.91 -15.65
CA ALA A 289 19.05 26.10 -17.09
C ALA A 289 17.89 25.55 -17.94
N LEU A 290 16.91 24.88 -17.33
CA LEU A 290 15.78 24.29 -18.04
C LEU A 290 14.79 25.35 -18.50
N THR A 291 14.30 25.22 -19.73
CA THR A 291 13.36 26.17 -20.33
C THR A 291 11.93 25.64 -20.30
N ALA A 292 10.95 26.54 -20.36
CA ALA A 292 9.54 26.16 -20.49
C ALA A 292 9.28 25.29 -21.73
N ALA A 293 9.90 25.62 -22.87
CA ALA A 293 9.79 24.81 -24.08
C ALA A 293 10.37 23.40 -23.89
N GLY A 294 11.52 23.27 -23.21
CA GLY A 294 12.09 21.98 -22.84
C GLY A 294 11.18 21.19 -21.89
N ALA A 295 10.47 21.88 -20.99
CA ALA A 295 9.48 21.25 -20.12
C ALA A 295 8.31 20.64 -20.89
N PHE A 296 7.68 21.40 -21.78
CA PHE A 296 6.60 20.87 -22.61
C PHE A 296 7.06 19.71 -23.51
N ALA A 297 8.24 19.81 -24.12
CA ALA A 297 8.81 18.71 -24.90
C ALA A 297 9.03 17.42 -24.06
N GLY A 298 9.51 17.57 -22.82
CA GLY A 298 9.64 16.46 -21.88
C GLY A 298 8.31 15.82 -21.51
N PHE A 299 7.26 16.63 -21.28
CA PHE A 299 5.91 16.13 -21.01
C PHE A 299 5.31 15.41 -22.21
N ASP A 300 5.49 15.92 -23.43
CA ASP A 300 5.03 15.26 -24.66
C ASP A 300 5.72 13.90 -24.86
N ARG A 301 7.03 13.84 -24.59
CA ARG A 301 7.78 12.58 -24.64
C ARG A 301 7.28 11.59 -23.59
N LEU A 302 7.03 12.03 -22.35
CA LEU A 302 6.45 11.17 -21.32
C LEU A 302 5.05 10.68 -21.71
N ALA A 303 4.20 11.53 -22.28
CA ALA A 303 2.87 11.13 -22.73
C ALA A 303 2.94 10.03 -23.80
N THR A 304 3.91 10.13 -24.73
CA THR A 304 4.18 9.10 -25.74
C THR A 304 4.58 7.77 -25.11
N LEU A 305 5.51 7.80 -24.15
CA LEU A 305 5.98 6.59 -23.45
C LEU A 305 4.89 5.98 -22.57
N LYS A 306 4.08 6.81 -21.90
CA LYS A 306 2.93 6.36 -21.12
C LYS A 306 1.96 5.59 -22.00
N ARG A 307 1.56 6.15 -23.14
CA ARG A 307 0.70 5.46 -24.13
C ARG A 307 1.32 4.15 -24.59
N ALA A 308 2.63 4.13 -24.84
CA ALA A 308 3.34 2.91 -25.23
C ALA A 308 3.34 1.85 -24.12
N SER A 309 3.36 2.23 -22.83
CA SER A 309 3.32 1.27 -21.70
C SER A 309 1.91 0.74 -21.36
N GLU A 310 0.84 1.43 -21.78
CA GLU A 310 -0.53 1.11 -21.35
C GLU A 310 -1.01 -0.29 -21.75
N HIS A 311 -0.52 -0.81 -22.89
CA HIS A 311 -0.89 -2.14 -23.38
C HIS A 311 -0.37 -3.28 -22.49
N LEU A 312 0.65 -3.04 -21.67
CA LEU A 312 1.12 -4.05 -20.71
C LEU A 312 0.02 -4.34 -19.69
N TRP A 313 -0.63 -3.30 -19.20
CA TRP A 313 -1.61 -3.37 -18.14
C TRP A 313 -2.97 -3.92 -18.57
N THR A 314 -3.17 -4.26 -19.85
CA THR A 314 -4.38 -4.95 -20.31
C THR A 314 -4.39 -6.43 -19.95
N HIS A 315 -3.21 -7.01 -19.69
CA HIS A 315 -3.05 -8.44 -19.44
C HIS A 315 -2.32 -8.76 -18.13
N LEU A 316 -1.60 -7.79 -17.55
CA LEU A 316 -0.83 -7.99 -16.32
C LEU A 316 -1.61 -7.54 -15.08
N ASP A 317 -1.51 -8.33 -14.01
CA ASP A 317 -1.89 -7.91 -12.67
C ASP A 317 -0.76 -7.14 -11.97
N ALA A 318 0.48 -7.52 -12.25
CA ALA A 318 1.68 -6.85 -11.75
C ALA A 318 2.86 -7.04 -12.69
N LEU A 319 3.81 -6.10 -12.67
CA LEU A 319 5.13 -6.23 -13.28
C LEU A 319 6.16 -6.46 -12.17
N LEU A 320 6.94 -7.54 -12.28
CA LEU A 320 8.00 -7.90 -11.35
C LEU A 320 9.35 -7.41 -11.88
N LEU A 321 10.10 -6.68 -11.05
CA LEU A 321 11.45 -6.21 -11.33
C LEU A 321 12.35 -6.36 -10.09
N PRO A 322 13.68 -6.48 -10.26
CA PRO A 322 14.59 -6.14 -9.18
C PRO A 322 14.45 -4.67 -8.79
N VAL A 323 14.76 -4.32 -7.55
CA VAL A 323 14.70 -2.91 -7.10
C VAL A 323 15.87 -2.10 -7.66
N THR A 324 17.06 -2.69 -7.73
CA THR A 324 18.27 -2.06 -8.28
C THR A 324 19.07 -3.06 -9.12
N PRO A 325 20.00 -2.61 -9.97
CA PRO A 325 20.92 -3.50 -10.69
C PRO A 325 22.05 -4.09 -9.84
N GLY A 326 22.15 -3.72 -8.56
CA GLY A 326 23.29 -4.04 -7.71
C GLY A 326 23.23 -3.35 -6.34
N HIS A 327 24.18 -3.67 -5.47
CA HIS A 327 24.34 -3.07 -4.14
C HIS A 327 25.76 -2.50 -4.00
N PRO A 328 25.96 -1.20 -4.23
CA PRO A 328 27.29 -0.62 -4.26
C PRO A 328 27.86 -0.41 -2.85
N THR A 329 29.17 -0.40 -2.79
CA THR A 329 29.96 -0.01 -1.61
C THR A 329 29.99 1.52 -1.45
N LEU A 330 30.28 1.97 -0.22
CA LEU A 330 30.56 3.37 0.08
C LEU A 330 31.73 3.91 -0.75
N ALA A 331 32.75 3.08 -1.00
CA ALA A 331 33.92 3.43 -1.79
C ALA A 331 33.59 3.66 -3.28
N GLU A 332 32.75 2.81 -3.87
CA GLU A 332 32.28 2.99 -5.25
C GLU A 332 31.45 4.26 -5.41
N VAL A 333 30.57 4.56 -4.45
CA VAL A 333 29.80 5.82 -4.45
C VAL A 333 30.71 7.03 -4.27
N ALA A 334 31.76 6.95 -3.45
CA ALA A 334 32.72 8.04 -3.33
C ALA A 334 33.52 8.28 -4.63
N ALA A 335 33.82 7.21 -5.38
CA ALA A 335 34.54 7.30 -6.65
C ALA A 335 33.69 7.85 -7.80
N ASP A 336 32.40 7.51 -7.86
CA ASP A 336 31.45 8.01 -8.85
C ASP A 336 30.07 8.30 -8.23
N PRO A 337 29.92 9.44 -7.54
CA PRO A 337 28.72 9.74 -6.75
C PRO A 337 27.47 9.97 -7.60
N ILE A 338 27.62 10.32 -8.88
CA ILE A 338 26.49 10.59 -9.78
C ILE A 338 26.15 9.35 -10.61
N GLY A 339 27.14 8.70 -11.23
CA GLY A 339 26.91 7.55 -12.10
C GLY A 339 26.39 6.32 -11.34
N VAL A 340 26.95 6.02 -10.15
CA VAL A 340 26.44 4.93 -9.31
C VAL A 340 24.99 5.18 -8.90
N ASN A 341 24.66 6.40 -8.47
CA ASN A 341 23.28 6.76 -8.12
C ASN A 341 22.33 6.62 -9.32
N SER A 342 22.74 7.06 -10.51
CA SER A 342 21.95 6.93 -11.74
C SER A 342 21.69 5.45 -12.08
N ARG A 343 22.69 4.57 -11.91
CA ARG A 343 22.54 3.12 -12.09
C ARG A 343 21.48 2.55 -11.14
N LEU A 344 21.47 2.94 -9.86
CA LEU A 344 20.47 2.48 -8.90
C LEU A 344 19.03 2.85 -9.28
N GLY A 345 18.83 3.98 -9.96
CA GLY A 345 17.51 4.48 -10.38
C GLY A 345 16.86 3.75 -11.56
N ARG A 346 17.60 2.84 -12.24
CA ARG A 346 17.19 2.23 -13.51
C ARG A 346 15.78 1.60 -13.47
N PHE A 347 15.44 0.94 -12.36
CA PHE A 347 14.16 0.23 -12.20
C PHE A 347 13.17 0.95 -11.28
N THR A 348 13.45 2.20 -10.89
CA THR A 348 12.65 2.91 -9.89
C THR A 348 12.19 4.30 -10.34
N ASN A 349 12.95 4.98 -11.22
CA ASN A 349 12.67 6.36 -11.66
C ASN A 349 11.36 6.51 -12.43
N MET A 350 10.91 5.50 -13.17
CA MET A 350 9.72 5.59 -14.04
C MET A 350 8.39 5.55 -13.29
N VAL A 351 8.38 4.99 -12.07
CA VAL A 351 7.13 4.58 -11.40
C VAL A 351 6.20 5.77 -11.16
N ASN A 352 6.70 6.89 -10.63
CA ASN A 352 5.86 8.06 -10.41
C ASN A 352 5.55 8.82 -11.71
N LEU A 353 6.48 8.86 -12.67
CA LEU A 353 6.27 9.48 -13.98
C LEU A 353 5.12 8.81 -14.74
N LEU A 354 5.04 7.49 -14.66
CA LEU A 354 4.01 6.69 -15.32
C LEU A 354 2.74 6.50 -14.47
N ASP A 355 2.67 7.12 -13.29
CA ASP A 355 1.54 7.02 -12.36
C ASP A 355 1.25 5.58 -11.92
N LEU A 356 2.29 4.88 -11.49
CA LEU A 356 2.25 3.51 -10.97
C LEU A 356 2.32 3.51 -9.43
N CYS A 357 1.82 2.45 -8.79
CA CYS A 357 2.10 2.08 -7.41
C CYS A 357 3.15 0.96 -7.35
N ALA A 358 3.78 0.79 -6.19
CA ALA A 358 4.80 -0.24 -6.02
C ALA A 358 4.87 -0.76 -4.58
N ILE A 359 5.29 -2.01 -4.43
CA ILE A 359 5.78 -2.56 -3.17
C ILE A 359 7.12 -3.23 -3.42
N ALA A 360 8.14 -2.82 -2.66
CA ALA A 360 9.44 -3.48 -2.59
C ALA A 360 9.48 -4.42 -1.38
N PHE A 361 10.07 -5.59 -1.53
CA PHE A 361 10.19 -6.59 -0.46
C PHE A 361 11.41 -7.50 -0.71
N PRO A 362 11.86 -8.25 0.32
CA PRO A 362 13.01 -9.14 0.18
C PRO A 362 12.75 -10.23 -0.87
N GLY A 363 13.69 -10.41 -1.80
CA GLY A 363 13.78 -11.58 -2.65
C GLY A 363 14.59 -12.70 -2.00
N PRO A 364 14.97 -13.74 -2.77
CA PRO A 364 15.88 -14.79 -2.31
C PRO A 364 17.22 -14.21 -1.83
N ASP A 365 17.80 -14.80 -0.80
CA ASP A 365 19.10 -14.39 -0.30
C ASP A 365 20.19 -14.58 -1.37
N ARG A 366 21.11 -13.61 -1.45
CA ARG A 366 22.29 -13.71 -2.29
C ARG A 366 23.27 -14.73 -1.71
N ALA A 367 24.09 -15.34 -2.57
CA ALA A 367 25.10 -16.31 -2.17
C ALA A 367 26.16 -15.75 -1.17
N ASP A 368 26.37 -14.43 -1.16
CA ASP A 368 27.28 -13.73 -0.25
C ASP A 368 26.62 -13.26 1.07
N GLY A 369 25.34 -13.59 1.28
CA GLY A 369 24.58 -13.27 2.50
C GLY A 369 24.02 -11.84 2.55
N LEU A 370 24.31 -11.01 1.55
CA LEU A 370 23.72 -9.67 1.43
C LEU A 370 22.28 -9.73 0.90
N PRO A 371 21.47 -8.69 1.15
CA PRO A 371 20.10 -8.67 0.68
C PRO A 371 19.99 -8.44 -0.83
N PHE A 372 18.93 -9.02 -1.39
CA PHE A 372 18.41 -8.74 -2.71
C PHE A 372 16.95 -8.33 -2.59
N GLY A 373 16.57 -7.22 -3.20
CA GLY A 373 15.20 -6.71 -3.15
C GLY A 373 14.53 -6.80 -4.51
N ILE A 374 13.28 -7.23 -4.49
CA ILE A 374 12.39 -7.28 -5.65
C ILE A 374 11.21 -6.34 -5.42
N GLN A 375 10.53 -5.95 -6.49
CA GLN A 375 9.36 -5.08 -6.42
C GLN A 375 8.28 -5.53 -7.40
N LEU A 376 7.04 -5.38 -6.95
CA LEU A 376 5.85 -5.49 -7.80
C LEU A 376 5.34 -4.09 -8.11
N LEU A 377 5.11 -3.83 -9.40
CA LEU A 377 4.57 -2.57 -9.92
C LEU A 377 3.19 -2.80 -10.54
N ALA A 378 2.29 -1.84 -10.38
CA ALA A 378 0.99 -1.85 -11.05
C ALA A 378 0.50 -0.41 -11.29
N PRO A 379 -0.50 -0.19 -12.17
CA PRO A 379 -1.08 1.13 -12.37
C PRO A 379 -1.67 1.71 -11.08
N ALA A 380 -1.71 3.04 -10.97
CA ALA A 380 -2.34 3.69 -9.83
C ALA A 380 -3.77 3.15 -9.55
N GLY A 381 -4.07 2.91 -8.28
CA GLY A 381 -5.32 2.27 -7.81
C GLY A 381 -5.20 0.77 -7.54
N HIS A 382 -4.09 0.13 -7.90
CA HIS A 382 -3.86 -1.31 -7.68
C HIS A 382 -2.96 -1.61 -6.47
N ASP A 383 -2.79 -0.64 -5.56
CA ASP A 383 -1.97 -0.76 -4.36
C ASP A 383 -2.27 -2.02 -3.56
N LEU A 384 -3.55 -2.28 -3.30
CA LEU A 384 -3.97 -3.44 -2.52
C LEU A 384 -3.62 -4.76 -3.23
N SER A 385 -3.78 -4.80 -4.56
CA SER A 385 -3.47 -5.99 -5.36
C SER A 385 -1.99 -6.37 -5.27
N VAL A 386 -1.08 -5.40 -5.40
CA VAL A 386 0.36 -5.68 -5.29
C VAL A 386 0.78 -5.97 -3.85
N ILE A 387 0.16 -5.35 -2.85
CA ILE A 387 0.40 -5.66 -1.43
C ILE A 387 -0.05 -7.09 -1.10
N GLU A 388 -1.22 -7.51 -1.58
CA GLU A 388 -1.73 -8.87 -1.39
C GLU A 388 -0.84 -9.92 -2.06
N LEU A 389 -0.39 -9.66 -3.29
CA LEU A 389 0.53 -10.56 -3.99
C LEU A 389 1.89 -10.66 -3.28
N ALA A 390 2.42 -9.54 -2.77
CA ALA A 390 3.64 -9.55 -1.97
C ALA A 390 3.46 -10.29 -0.63
N ALA A 391 2.30 -10.17 0.03
CA ALA A 391 2.01 -10.92 1.26
C ALA A 391 2.08 -12.44 0.99
N LEU A 392 1.42 -12.90 -0.08
CA LEU A 392 1.47 -14.30 -0.50
C LEU A 392 2.91 -14.76 -0.78
N TRP A 393 3.70 -13.92 -1.45
CA TRP A 393 5.12 -14.18 -1.74
C TRP A 393 5.94 -14.34 -0.46
N CYS A 394 5.74 -13.46 0.52
CA CYS A 394 6.42 -13.50 1.81
C CYS A 394 5.87 -14.60 2.76
N GLY A 395 4.90 -15.41 2.32
CA GLY A 395 4.25 -16.41 3.17
C GLY A 395 3.38 -15.81 4.26
N GLU A 396 3.02 -14.53 4.14
CA GLU A 396 2.11 -13.83 5.03
C GLU A 396 0.67 -14.06 4.55
N ASN A 397 -0.23 -14.42 5.49
CA ASN A 397 -1.65 -14.44 5.16
C ASN A 397 -2.11 -12.98 5.03
N PRO A 398 -2.65 -12.56 3.86
CA PRO A 398 -3.22 -11.22 3.75
C PRO A 398 -4.29 -11.06 4.83
N PRO A 399 -4.34 -9.90 5.54
CA PRO A 399 -5.34 -9.68 6.57
C PRO A 399 -6.74 -9.88 5.99
N GLU A 400 -7.56 -10.72 6.64
CA GLU A 400 -8.94 -10.95 6.23
C GLU A 400 -9.69 -9.61 6.24
N THR A 401 -9.96 -9.07 5.04
CA THR A 401 -10.88 -7.94 4.85
C THR A 401 -12.31 -8.43 4.71
N ASP A 402 -12.60 -9.63 5.19
CA ASP A 402 -13.88 -10.27 5.02
C ASP A 402 -14.91 -9.65 5.98
N VAL A 403 -16.13 -9.50 5.49
CA VAL A 403 -17.31 -9.10 6.26
C VAL A 403 -18.12 -10.35 6.57
N LEU A 404 -18.60 -10.46 7.81
CA LEU A 404 -19.52 -11.53 8.19
C LEU A 404 -20.93 -11.21 7.70
N LEU A 405 -21.49 -12.12 6.90
CA LEU A 405 -22.84 -12.07 6.35
C LEU A 405 -23.65 -13.29 6.78
N ALA A 406 -24.76 -13.07 7.48
CA ALA A 406 -25.74 -14.09 7.82
C ALA A 406 -26.77 -14.25 6.69
N VAL A 407 -26.92 -15.47 6.17
CA VAL A 407 -27.92 -15.78 5.14
C VAL A 407 -28.99 -16.72 5.69
N ALA A 408 -30.24 -16.46 5.31
CA ALA A 408 -31.40 -17.28 5.58
C ALA A 408 -32.21 -17.41 4.29
N GLY A 409 -32.21 -18.58 3.67
CA GLY A 409 -32.95 -18.81 2.43
C GLY A 409 -32.15 -19.49 1.32
N ALA A 410 -32.37 -19.02 0.10
CA ALA A 410 -31.83 -19.64 -1.12
C ALA A 410 -30.29 -19.62 -1.20
N HIS A 411 -29.62 -18.81 -0.39
CA HIS A 411 -28.15 -18.74 -0.30
C HIS A 411 -27.53 -19.65 0.78
N LEU A 412 -28.34 -20.36 1.58
CA LEU A 412 -27.82 -21.39 2.51
C LEU A 412 -27.09 -22.51 1.74
N SER A 413 -26.12 -23.16 2.37
CA SER A 413 -25.37 -24.28 1.77
C SER A 413 -26.29 -25.32 1.12
N GLY A 414 -26.04 -25.66 -0.13
CA GLY A 414 -26.86 -26.62 -0.89
C GLY A 414 -28.23 -26.10 -1.36
N GLN A 415 -28.55 -24.81 -1.16
CA GLN A 415 -29.73 -24.16 -1.75
C GLN A 415 -29.40 -23.53 -3.11
N PRO A 416 -30.41 -23.23 -3.96
CA PRO A 416 -30.20 -22.92 -5.38
C PRO A 416 -29.32 -21.71 -5.70
N LEU A 417 -29.19 -20.73 -4.78
CA LEU A 417 -28.42 -19.52 -4.98
C LEU A 417 -27.11 -19.48 -4.17
N ASN A 418 -26.77 -20.54 -3.44
CA ASN A 418 -25.54 -20.60 -2.65
C ASN A 418 -24.27 -20.38 -3.51
N ASP A 419 -24.29 -20.84 -4.75
CA ASP A 419 -23.21 -20.67 -5.73
C ASP A 419 -22.85 -19.18 -5.98
N GLN A 420 -23.79 -18.25 -5.78
CA GLN A 420 -23.51 -16.81 -5.89
C GLN A 420 -22.57 -16.31 -4.78
N LEU A 421 -22.57 -16.93 -3.61
CA LEU A 421 -21.61 -16.64 -2.53
C LEU A 421 -20.27 -17.32 -2.82
N VAL A 422 -20.30 -18.60 -3.18
CA VAL A 422 -19.10 -19.41 -3.39
C VAL A 422 -18.24 -18.85 -4.53
N ARG A 423 -18.85 -18.46 -5.66
CA ARG A 423 -18.13 -17.83 -6.79
C ARG A 423 -17.49 -16.48 -6.45
N ARG A 424 -17.88 -15.87 -5.33
CA ARG A 424 -17.32 -14.61 -4.81
C ARG A 424 -16.25 -14.83 -3.75
N GLY A 425 -15.80 -16.07 -3.58
CA GLY A 425 -14.79 -16.43 -2.59
C GLY A 425 -15.31 -16.42 -1.16
N ALA A 426 -16.64 -16.39 -0.96
CA ALA A 426 -17.20 -16.48 0.38
C ALA A 426 -17.00 -17.87 0.98
N ARG A 427 -16.74 -17.93 2.28
CA ARG A 427 -16.49 -19.17 3.03
C ARG A 427 -17.50 -19.32 4.16
N LEU A 428 -18.08 -20.51 4.31
CA LEU A 428 -18.96 -20.81 5.45
C LEU A 428 -18.13 -20.80 6.74
N VAL A 429 -18.51 -19.94 7.68
CA VAL A 429 -17.85 -19.87 9.00
C VAL A 429 -18.52 -20.84 9.97
N ARG A 430 -19.85 -20.75 10.08
CA ARG A 430 -20.66 -21.61 10.96
C ARG A 430 -22.15 -21.48 10.67
N THR A 431 -22.92 -22.49 11.07
CA THR A 431 -24.36 -22.35 11.31
C THR A 431 -24.60 -21.62 12.63
N ALA A 432 -25.60 -20.74 12.68
CA ALA A 432 -25.97 -19.97 13.86
C ALA A 432 -27.48 -19.76 13.93
N ARG A 433 -27.95 -19.04 14.95
CA ARG A 433 -29.34 -18.59 15.05
C ARG A 433 -29.39 -17.08 15.28
N THR A 434 -30.43 -16.43 14.76
CA THR A 434 -30.72 -15.03 15.07
C THR A 434 -31.07 -14.85 16.55
N ALA A 435 -31.09 -13.61 17.04
CA ALA A 435 -31.77 -13.28 18.28
C ALA A 435 -33.27 -13.68 18.21
N ALA A 436 -33.89 -13.91 19.37
CA ALA A 436 -35.29 -14.33 19.48
C ALA A 436 -36.29 -13.34 18.86
N SER A 437 -35.90 -12.06 18.74
CA SER A 437 -36.73 -10.99 18.19
C SER A 437 -36.95 -11.05 16.68
N TYR A 438 -36.32 -11.99 15.96
CA TYR A 438 -36.46 -12.12 14.52
C TYR A 438 -37.58 -13.11 14.16
N ARG A 439 -38.36 -12.72 13.16
CA ARG A 439 -39.40 -13.54 12.54
C ARG A 439 -39.10 -13.76 11.07
N MET A 440 -39.59 -14.88 10.54
CA MET A 440 -39.38 -15.28 9.15
C MET A 440 -40.72 -15.32 8.41
N TYR A 441 -40.78 -14.66 7.26
CA TYR A 441 -41.98 -14.55 6.42
C TYR A 441 -41.69 -15.04 5.01
N LEU A 442 -42.68 -15.57 4.32
CA LEU A 442 -42.59 -15.75 2.87
C LEU A 442 -42.85 -14.42 2.16
N VAL A 443 -41.85 -13.95 1.42
CA VAL A 443 -41.93 -12.75 0.58
C VAL A 443 -41.99 -13.14 -0.90
N ASP A 444 -42.58 -12.27 -1.74
CA ASP A 444 -42.82 -12.46 -3.19
C ASP A 444 -42.02 -13.57 -3.87
N GLY A 445 -42.74 -14.58 -4.39
CA GLY A 445 -42.16 -15.88 -4.75
C GLY A 445 -42.01 -16.81 -3.52
N PRO A 446 -41.36 -17.98 -3.66
CA PRO A 446 -41.03 -18.86 -2.54
C PRO A 446 -39.69 -18.44 -1.91
N ARG A 447 -39.60 -17.20 -1.40
CA ARG A 447 -38.38 -16.66 -0.78
C ARG A 447 -38.64 -16.32 0.70
N PRO A 448 -37.75 -16.64 1.64
CA PRO A 448 -37.89 -16.19 3.01
C PRO A 448 -37.30 -14.77 3.19
N GLY A 449 -37.96 -13.96 4.01
CA GLY A 449 -37.48 -12.68 4.50
C GLY A 449 -37.47 -12.64 6.02
N LEU A 450 -36.40 -12.10 6.61
CA LEU A 450 -36.27 -11.90 8.05
C LEU A 450 -36.58 -10.45 8.43
N THR A 451 -37.35 -10.25 9.49
CA THR A 451 -37.47 -8.91 10.07
C THR A 451 -37.50 -8.96 11.59
N ARG A 452 -36.98 -7.91 12.22
CA ARG A 452 -36.97 -7.78 13.68
C ARG A 452 -38.34 -7.26 14.12
N THR A 453 -38.96 -7.96 15.05
CA THR A 453 -40.25 -7.58 15.63
C THR A 453 -40.13 -7.41 17.15
N LEU A 454 -41.01 -6.59 17.73
CA LEU A 454 -41.15 -6.53 19.18
C LEU A 454 -41.82 -7.83 19.65
N PRO A 455 -41.28 -8.52 20.68
CA PRO A 455 -41.92 -9.71 21.21
C PRO A 455 -43.31 -9.36 21.76
N ARG A 456 -44.34 -10.08 21.33
CA ARG A 456 -45.73 -9.89 21.77
C ARG A 456 -46.04 -10.73 23.01
N THR A 457 -45.24 -11.76 23.26
CA THR A 457 -45.36 -12.65 24.41
C THR A 457 -43.99 -12.93 25.05
N ARG A 458 -43.99 -13.34 26.33
CA ARG A 458 -42.77 -13.73 27.05
C ARG A 458 -42.11 -14.97 26.43
N THR A 459 -42.93 -15.89 25.91
CA THR A 459 -42.50 -17.06 25.14
C THR A 459 -41.82 -16.72 23.83
N GLU A 460 -42.18 -15.61 23.17
CA GLU A 460 -41.48 -15.13 21.97
C GLU A 460 -40.14 -14.45 22.32
N ALA A 461 -40.05 -13.80 23.48
CA ALA A 461 -38.80 -13.18 23.93
C ALA A 461 -37.71 -14.22 24.25
N ASP A 462 -38.10 -15.43 24.67
CA ASP A 462 -37.20 -16.55 25.01
C ASP A 462 -37.10 -17.60 23.88
N GLY A 463 -37.63 -17.30 22.69
CA GLY A 463 -37.60 -18.20 21.54
C GLY A 463 -36.17 -18.45 21.03
N PRO A 464 -35.90 -19.60 20.39
CA PRO A 464 -34.52 -19.96 20.04
C PRO A 464 -33.98 -19.20 18.81
N GLY A 465 -34.77 -18.29 18.20
CA GLY A 465 -34.45 -17.57 16.97
C GLY A 465 -34.66 -18.39 15.68
N ILE A 466 -34.16 -17.88 14.56
CA ILE A 466 -34.23 -18.52 13.24
C ILE A 466 -32.85 -19.02 12.82
N GLU A 467 -32.77 -20.22 12.23
CA GLU A 467 -31.53 -20.75 11.65
C GLU A 467 -31.00 -19.87 10.52
N VAL A 468 -29.70 -19.56 10.61
CA VAL A 468 -28.92 -18.84 9.59
C VAL A 468 -27.58 -19.55 9.38
N GLU A 469 -26.93 -19.30 8.25
CA GLU A 469 -25.50 -19.55 8.09
C GLU A 469 -24.74 -18.25 8.05
N VAL A 470 -23.65 -18.17 8.80
CA VAL A 470 -22.73 -17.03 8.79
C VAL A 470 -21.57 -17.34 7.86
N TRP A 471 -21.42 -16.49 6.84
CA TRP A 471 -20.39 -16.58 5.82
C TRP A 471 -19.40 -15.42 5.97
N SER A 472 -18.12 -15.73 5.73
CA SER A 472 -17.05 -14.75 5.54
C SER A 472 -17.07 -14.34 4.08
N VAL A 473 -17.28 -13.07 3.77
CA VAL A 473 -17.40 -12.55 2.40
C VAL A 473 -16.35 -11.47 2.19
N PRO A 474 -15.47 -11.56 1.17
CA PRO A 474 -14.52 -10.49 0.89
C PRO A 474 -15.22 -9.13 0.78
N ALA A 475 -14.78 -8.11 1.54
CA ALA A 475 -15.46 -6.81 1.58
C ALA A 475 -15.66 -6.19 0.19
N ALA A 476 -14.70 -6.39 -0.72
CA ALA A 476 -14.76 -5.91 -2.09
C ALA A 476 -15.93 -6.49 -2.91
N GLU A 477 -16.39 -7.70 -2.56
CA GLU A 477 -17.48 -8.39 -3.28
C GLU A 477 -18.87 -8.04 -2.74
N LEU A 478 -18.96 -7.46 -1.54
CA LEU A 478 -20.22 -7.21 -0.85
C LEU A 478 -21.14 -6.27 -1.65
N GLY A 479 -20.60 -5.21 -2.25
CA GLY A 479 -21.41 -4.26 -3.04
C GLY A 479 -22.03 -4.90 -4.28
N GLY A 480 -21.25 -5.70 -5.01
CA GLY A 480 -21.73 -6.43 -6.18
C GLY A 480 -22.73 -7.53 -5.81
N PHE A 481 -22.53 -8.19 -4.67
CA PHE A 481 -23.49 -9.16 -4.14
C PHE A 481 -24.80 -8.50 -3.70
N ALA A 482 -24.73 -7.39 -2.94
CA ALA A 482 -25.92 -6.65 -2.49
C ALA A 482 -26.79 -6.16 -3.67
N ALA A 483 -26.17 -5.81 -4.79
CA ALA A 483 -26.88 -5.40 -6.01
C ALA A 483 -27.69 -6.53 -6.69
N THR A 484 -27.45 -7.80 -6.32
CA THR A 484 -28.24 -8.95 -6.82
C THR A 484 -29.45 -9.28 -5.96
N ILE A 485 -29.66 -8.54 -4.87
CA ILE A 485 -30.76 -8.78 -3.92
C ILE A 485 -31.94 -7.90 -4.30
N ASP A 486 -32.97 -8.52 -4.88
CA ASP A 486 -34.17 -7.80 -5.28
C ASP A 486 -35.08 -7.46 -4.09
N PRO A 487 -35.70 -6.27 -4.09
CA PRO A 487 -36.79 -5.96 -3.17
C PRO A 487 -37.89 -7.05 -3.18
N PRO A 488 -38.54 -7.32 -2.03
CA PRO A 488 -38.42 -6.60 -0.76
C PRO A 488 -37.27 -7.07 0.15
N LEU A 489 -36.33 -7.87 -0.36
CA LEU A 489 -35.16 -8.30 0.40
C LEU A 489 -34.10 -7.20 0.45
N ALA A 490 -33.33 -7.19 1.53
CA ALA A 490 -32.23 -6.25 1.74
C ALA A 490 -31.11 -6.90 2.58
N ILE A 491 -29.93 -6.28 2.56
CA ILE A 491 -28.83 -6.61 3.49
C ILE A 491 -28.72 -5.49 4.51
N GLY A 492 -28.71 -5.83 5.79
CA GLY A 492 -28.56 -4.86 6.87
C GLY A 492 -28.08 -5.50 8.17
N PRO A 493 -27.96 -4.73 9.27
CA PRO A 493 -27.53 -5.26 10.56
C PRO A 493 -28.46 -6.35 11.10
N LEU A 494 -27.89 -7.48 11.51
CA LEU A 494 -28.58 -8.62 12.09
C LEU A 494 -27.91 -9.06 13.39
N GLU A 495 -28.72 -9.23 14.44
CA GLU A 495 -28.28 -9.71 15.75
C GLU A 495 -28.41 -11.24 15.84
N LEU A 496 -27.33 -11.91 16.25
CA LEU A 496 -27.30 -13.35 16.52
C LEU A 496 -27.73 -13.66 17.96
N SER A 497 -28.05 -14.92 18.24
CA SER A 497 -28.48 -15.37 19.57
C SER A 497 -27.40 -15.23 20.66
N ASP A 498 -26.15 -15.02 20.27
CA ASP A 498 -25.02 -14.75 21.17
C ASP A 498 -24.74 -13.25 21.38
N GLY A 499 -25.62 -12.37 20.87
CA GLY A 499 -25.52 -10.92 20.99
C GLY A 499 -24.60 -10.23 19.98
N ARG A 500 -23.90 -10.98 19.12
CA ARG A 500 -23.08 -10.38 18.06
C ARG A 500 -23.93 -9.77 16.96
N GLN A 501 -23.49 -8.63 16.43
CA GLN A 501 -24.05 -7.99 15.25
C GLN A 501 -23.22 -8.36 14.01
N VAL A 502 -23.90 -8.75 12.94
CA VAL A 502 -23.32 -9.05 11.61
C VAL A 502 -24.16 -8.37 10.54
N LEU A 503 -23.73 -8.37 9.28
CA LEU A 503 -24.68 -8.12 8.19
C LEU A 503 -25.55 -9.35 7.99
N GLY A 504 -26.79 -9.18 7.56
CA GLY A 504 -27.68 -10.30 7.30
C GLY A 504 -28.77 -9.98 6.28
N PHE A 505 -29.33 -11.04 5.71
CA PHE A 505 -30.52 -10.96 4.87
C PHE A 505 -31.73 -10.59 5.70
N LEU A 506 -32.41 -9.53 5.29
CA LEU A 506 -33.61 -8.98 5.89
C LEU A 506 -34.68 -8.77 4.81
N CYS A 507 -35.92 -8.51 5.22
CA CYS A 507 -36.95 -7.95 4.37
C CYS A 507 -37.45 -6.61 4.92
N THR A 508 -38.01 -5.79 4.03
CA THR A 508 -38.70 -4.56 4.42
C THR A 508 -39.95 -4.88 5.23
N ALA A 509 -40.34 -3.96 6.13
CA ALA A 509 -41.43 -4.20 7.08
C ALA A 509 -42.81 -4.39 6.42
N ASP A 510 -43.02 -3.79 5.24
CA ASP A 510 -44.22 -3.94 4.41
C ASP A 510 -44.34 -5.32 3.76
N ALA A 511 -43.24 -6.08 3.63
CA ALA A 511 -43.25 -7.45 3.14
C ALA A 511 -43.48 -8.51 4.23
N ALA A 512 -43.55 -8.11 5.51
CA ALA A 512 -43.78 -9.00 6.64
C ALA A 512 -45.28 -9.27 6.84
N ASP A 513 -45.89 -10.02 5.91
CA ASP A 513 -47.30 -10.40 5.96
C ASP A 513 -47.55 -11.46 7.06
N PRO A 514 -48.36 -11.15 8.10
CA PRO A 514 -48.67 -12.10 9.17
C PRO A 514 -49.32 -13.40 8.70
N GLU A 515 -50.05 -13.41 7.58
CA GLU A 515 -50.66 -14.63 7.03
C GLU A 515 -49.62 -15.57 6.40
N ARG A 516 -48.42 -15.06 6.14
CA ARG A 516 -47.29 -15.76 5.52
C ARG A 516 -46.11 -15.94 6.49
N ASP A 517 -46.39 -15.89 7.79
CA ASP A 517 -45.42 -16.10 8.85
C ASP A 517 -45.04 -17.58 8.98
N ILE A 518 -43.75 -17.88 8.75
CA ILE A 518 -43.17 -19.23 8.82
C ILE A 518 -42.17 -19.36 9.97
N THR A 519 -42.21 -18.44 10.95
CA THR A 519 -41.32 -18.40 12.13
C THR A 519 -41.34 -19.73 12.89
N ALA A 520 -42.50 -20.38 12.98
CA ALA A 520 -42.68 -21.65 13.70
C ALA A 520 -41.84 -22.81 13.12
N SER A 521 -41.46 -22.75 11.84
CA SER A 521 -40.56 -23.72 11.23
C SER A 521 -39.12 -23.59 11.75
N GLY A 522 -38.76 -22.46 12.37
CA GLY A 522 -37.44 -22.23 12.97
C GLY A 522 -36.30 -22.04 11.96
N GLY A 523 -36.57 -22.12 10.66
CA GLY A 523 -35.58 -21.99 9.59
C GLY A 523 -36.14 -22.38 8.23
N TRP A 524 -35.47 -21.89 7.16
CA TRP A 524 -35.92 -22.10 5.79
C TRP A 524 -35.92 -23.57 5.35
N ARG A 525 -34.87 -24.32 5.71
CA ARG A 525 -34.76 -25.75 5.37
C ARG A 525 -35.86 -26.58 6.02
N ALA A 526 -36.17 -26.29 7.28
CA ALA A 526 -37.24 -26.96 8.02
C ALA A 526 -38.62 -26.65 7.42
N TYR A 527 -38.85 -25.41 6.98
CA TYR A 527 -40.06 -25.04 6.24
C TYR A 527 -40.19 -25.85 4.94
N LEU A 528 -39.12 -25.93 4.12
CA LEU A 528 -39.14 -26.70 2.89
C LEU A 528 -39.34 -28.21 3.09
N ALA A 529 -38.86 -28.77 4.22
CA ALA A 529 -39.00 -30.19 4.53
C ALA A 529 -40.36 -30.57 5.14
N GLY A 530 -41.08 -29.59 5.71
CA GLY A 530 -42.39 -29.78 6.33
C GLY A 530 -43.59 -29.38 5.44
N GLY A 531 -43.32 -28.95 4.21
CA GLY A 531 -44.32 -28.57 3.21
C GLY A 531 -44.88 -29.74 2.41
#